data_AF-A0A954CBT7-F1
#
_entry.id   AF-A0A954CBT7-F1
#
_cell.length_a   1.000
_cell.length_b   1.000
_cell.length_c   1.000
_cell.angle_alpha   90.00
_cell.angle_beta   90.00
_cell.angle_gamma   90.00
#
_symmetry.space_group_name_H-M   'P 1'
#
loop_
_entity.id
_entity.type
_entity.pdbx_description
1 polymer ?
#
loop_
_entity_poly.entity_id
_entity_poly.type
_entity_poly.pdbx_seq_one_letter_code
_entity_poly.pdbx_strand_id
1 'polypeptide(L)'
;MDGIHDLGGMHGFGAVEREEDEPIFHHAWEKRAFGIEFFTGSRIGANGDEGRHAIERLAPVTYLTASYYEKWILALELLLAEHGVLTREQIEARMAEAEGDELDRLLTRHARLQEDYERH
;
A
#
# COMPACT_ATOMS: atom_id res chain seq x y z
N MET A 1 17.11 11.86 -0.27
CA MET A 1 18.38 11.08 -0.28
C MET A 1 18.61 10.59 -1.70
N ASP A 2 19.86 10.31 -2.09
CA ASP A 2 20.18 9.78 -3.44
C ASP A 2 19.70 8.32 -3.55
N GLY A 3 18.44 8.15 -3.94
CA GLY A 3 17.78 6.84 -4.07
C GLY A 3 17.09 6.67 -5.41
N ILE A 4 16.69 5.44 -5.73
CA ILE A 4 16.09 5.11 -7.04
C ILE A 4 14.76 5.82 -7.32
N HIS A 5 14.13 6.41 -6.30
CA HIS A 5 12.90 7.19 -6.46
C HIS A 5 13.12 8.50 -7.23
N ASP A 6 14.35 9.03 -7.22
CA ASP A 6 14.74 10.19 -8.01
C ASP A 6 15.09 9.75 -9.44
N LEU A 7 14.04 9.44 -10.20
CA LEU A 7 14.16 8.99 -11.59
C LEU A 7 14.46 10.14 -12.57
N GLY A 8 14.58 11.38 -12.09
CA GLY A 8 14.81 12.57 -12.90
C GLY A 8 16.10 12.46 -13.72
N GLY A 9 15.97 12.44 -15.05
CA GLY A 9 17.12 12.37 -15.96
C GLY A 9 17.67 10.96 -16.19
N MET A 10 17.04 9.91 -15.65
CA MET A 10 17.40 8.53 -15.97
C MET A 10 16.91 8.13 -17.37
N HIS A 11 17.68 7.28 -18.04
CA HIS A 11 17.33 6.70 -19.35
C HIS A 11 17.01 5.21 -19.23
N GLY A 12 16.36 4.63 -20.24
CA GLY A 12 16.16 3.18 -20.37
C GLY A 12 14.79 2.64 -19.96
N PHE A 13 13.81 3.50 -19.64
CA PHE A 13 12.46 3.10 -19.23
C PHE A 13 11.48 2.85 -20.40
N GLY A 14 11.86 3.18 -21.63
CA GLY A 14 10.97 3.07 -22.78
C GLY A 14 9.98 4.24 -22.89
N ALA A 15 8.96 4.06 -23.73
CA ALA A 15 7.90 5.04 -23.90
C ALA A 15 6.89 4.95 -22.73
N VAL A 16 6.27 6.07 -22.38
CA VAL A 16 5.18 6.09 -21.40
C VAL A 16 3.95 5.44 -22.02
N GLU A 17 3.50 4.34 -21.42
CA GLU A 17 2.22 3.71 -21.74
C GLU A 17 1.11 4.41 -20.94
N ARG A 18 0.06 4.85 -21.64
CA ARG A 18 -1.12 5.49 -21.03
C ARG A 18 -2.33 4.61 -21.29
N GLU A 19 -3.06 4.29 -20.23
CA GLU A 19 -4.34 3.61 -20.33
C GLU A 19 -5.43 4.62 -20.74
N GLU A 20 -6.28 4.23 -21.68
CA GLU A 20 -7.49 4.98 -22.03
C GLU A 20 -8.56 4.69 -20.96
N ASP A 21 -9.22 5.74 -20.45
CA ASP A 21 -10.22 5.64 -19.38
C ASP A 21 -9.73 4.95 -18.08
N GLU A 22 -8.47 5.20 -17.70
CA GLU A 22 -7.85 4.66 -16.47
C GLU A 22 -8.75 4.88 -15.23
N PRO A 23 -9.12 3.80 -14.50
CA PRO A 23 -9.92 3.93 -13.29
C PRO A 23 -9.10 4.54 -12.15
N ILE A 24 -9.76 5.20 -11.19
CA ILE A 24 -9.09 5.75 -9.99
C ILE A 24 -8.40 4.65 -9.16
N PHE A 25 -9.01 3.46 -9.14
CA PHE A 25 -8.50 2.25 -8.50
C PHE A 25 -8.72 1.07 -9.45
N HIS A 26 -7.66 0.38 -9.85
CA HIS A 26 -7.67 -0.84 -10.65
C HIS A 26 -8.21 -2.03 -9.86
N HIS A 27 -7.99 -2.03 -8.55
CA HIS A 27 -8.46 -3.11 -7.67
C HIS A 27 -9.14 -2.59 -6.40
N ALA A 28 -10.12 -3.35 -5.89
CA ALA A 28 -10.85 -2.98 -4.67
C ALA A 28 -9.94 -2.83 -3.44
N TRP A 29 -8.80 -3.53 -3.39
CA TRP A 29 -7.84 -3.42 -2.29
C TRP A 29 -7.12 -2.07 -2.27
N GLU A 30 -6.97 -1.40 -3.40
CA GLU A 30 -6.27 -0.11 -3.51
C GLU A 30 -7.06 1.00 -2.81
N LYS A 31 -8.39 1.00 -2.97
CA LYS A 31 -9.29 1.91 -2.24
C LYS A 31 -9.16 1.73 -0.72
N ARG A 32 -8.99 0.48 -0.27
CA ARG A 32 -8.78 0.18 1.15
C ARG A 32 -7.39 0.60 1.59
N ALA A 33 -6.36 0.35 0.78
CA ALA A 33 -4.99 0.74 1.09
C ALA A 33 -4.89 2.26 1.29
N PHE A 34 -5.51 3.04 0.40
CA PHE A 34 -5.64 4.49 0.55
C PHE A 34 -6.31 4.87 1.88
N GLY A 35 -7.46 4.27 2.20
CA GLY A 35 -8.17 4.57 3.44
C GLY A 35 -7.39 4.17 4.71
N ILE A 36 -6.70 3.03 4.67
CA ILE A 36 -5.87 2.53 5.77
C ILE A 36 -4.67 3.45 5.99
N GLU A 37 -3.94 3.81 4.95
CA GLU A 37 -2.80 4.74 5.03
C GLU A 37 -3.24 6.07 5.60
N PHE A 38 -4.30 6.67 5.06
CA PHE A 38 -4.77 7.99 5.49
C PHE A 38 -5.20 7.99 6.97
N PHE A 39 -6.02 7.01 7.36
CA PHE A 39 -6.51 6.92 8.74
C PHE A 39 -5.39 6.56 9.72
N THR A 40 -4.52 5.62 9.35
CA THR A 40 -3.46 5.14 10.24
C THR A 40 -2.34 6.16 10.37
N GLY A 41 -1.91 6.76 9.27
CA GLY A 41 -0.93 7.86 9.25
C GLY A 41 -1.36 9.00 10.19
N SER A 42 -2.61 9.45 10.07
CA SER A 42 -3.14 10.48 10.98
C SER A 42 -3.21 10.02 12.45
N ARG A 43 -3.47 8.73 12.70
CA ARG A 43 -3.52 8.15 14.06
C ARG A 43 -2.16 8.08 14.73
N ILE A 44 -1.10 7.75 13.98
CA ILE A 44 0.27 7.65 14.48
C ILE A 44 1.01 8.99 14.46
N GLY A 45 0.38 10.03 13.88
CA GLY A 45 0.95 11.37 13.76
C GLY A 45 1.92 11.54 12.60
N ALA A 46 1.96 10.58 11.67
CA ALA A 46 2.78 10.68 10.47
C ALA A 46 2.18 11.71 9.51
N ASN A 47 3.03 12.57 8.97
CA ASN A 47 2.66 13.53 7.94
C ASN A 47 3.08 13.05 6.53
N GLY A 48 2.71 13.82 5.50
CA GLY A 48 2.99 13.46 4.12
C GLY A 48 4.49 13.41 3.76
N ASP A 49 5.34 14.18 4.44
CA ASP A 49 6.78 14.13 4.22
C ASP A 49 7.39 12.86 4.82
N GLU A 50 6.91 12.41 5.98
CA GLU A 50 7.29 11.12 6.57
C GLU A 50 6.83 9.95 5.69
N GLY A 51 5.60 10.03 5.15
CA GLY A 51 5.08 9.05 4.19
C GLY A 51 5.93 8.95 2.92
N ARG A 52 6.28 10.09 2.31
CA ARG A 52 7.20 10.12 1.15
C ARG A 52 8.55 9.55 1.52
N HIS A 53 9.13 9.98 2.64
CA HIS A 53 10.43 9.50 3.07
C HIS A 53 10.45 7.99 3.35
N ALA A 54 9.37 7.42 3.86
CA ALA A 54 9.24 5.97 4.01
C ALA A 54 9.22 5.24 2.66
N ILE A 55 8.51 5.78 1.65
CA ILE A 55 8.53 5.24 0.28
C ILE A 55 9.94 5.33 -0.33
N GLU A 56 10.65 6.44 -0.13
CA GLU A 56 12.02 6.66 -0.64
C GLU A 56 13.04 5.65 -0.09
N ARG A 57 12.75 5.05 1.08
CA ARG A 57 13.60 4.06 1.75
C ARG A 57 13.28 2.61 1.38
N LEU A 58 12.29 2.37 0.52
CA LEU A 58 12.04 1.03 0.00
C LEU A 58 13.26 0.52 -0.77
N ALA A 59 13.49 -0.80 -0.69
CA ALA A 59 14.58 -1.43 -1.45
C ALA A 59 14.43 -1.12 -2.94
N PRO A 60 15.52 -0.83 -3.69
CA PRO A 60 15.40 -0.29 -5.04
C PRO A 60 14.57 -1.14 -6.01
N VAL A 61 14.73 -2.46 -5.93
CA VAL A 61 13.94 -3.39 -6.74
C VAL A 61 12.47 -3.29 -6.37
N THR A 62 12.14 -3.34 -5.08
CA THR A 62 10.76 -3.17 -4.59
C THR A 62 10.15 -1.85 -5.04
N TYR A 63 10.89 -0.74 -4.97
CA TYR A 63 10.40 0.54 -5.47
C TYR A 63 10.07 0.50 -6.97
N LEU A 64 10.92 -0.14 -7.78
CA LEU A 64 10.70 -0.21 -9.22
C LEU A 64 9.58 -1.18 -9.63
N THR A 65 9.36 -2.24 -8.85
CA THR A 65 8.41 -3.30 -9.24
C THR A 65 7.07 -3.25 -8.51
N ALA A 66 7.00 -2.63 -7.34
CA ALA A 66 5.74 -2.51 -6.60
C ALA A 66 4.79 -1.53 -7.30
N SER A 67 3.51 -1.88 -7.30
CA SER A 67 2.43 -1.00 -7.76
C SER A 67 2.35 0.26 -6.90
N TYR A 68 1.60 1.26 -7.36
CA TYR A 68 1.50 2.55 -6.69
C TYR A 68 1.01 2.42 -5.23
N TYR A 69 -0.09 1.70 -5.01
CA TYR A 69 -0.65 1.51 -3.66
C TYR A 69 0.07 0.43 -2.84
N GLU A 70 0.82 -0.48 -3.47
CA GLU A 70 1.72 -1.38 -2.73
C GLU A 70 2.82 -0.59 -2.01
N LYS A 71 3.41 0.41 -2.67
CA LYS A 71 4.41 1.29 -2.04
C LYS A 71 3.87 1.98 -0.80
N TRP A 72 2.60 2.40 -0.84
CA TRP A 72 1.94 3.06 0.30
C TRP A 72 1.80 2.11 1.49
N ILE A 73 1.35 0.87 1.26
CA ILE A 73 1.24 -0.12 2.34
C ILE A 73 2.62 -0.47 2.91
N LEU A 74 3.61 -0.72 2.05
CA LEU A 74 4.98 -1.04 2.50
C LEU A 74 5.59 0.11 3.32
N ALA A 75 5.38 1.35 2.89
CA ALA A 75 5.81 2.53 3.64
C ALA A 75 5.08 2.67 4.98
N LEU A 76 3.78 2.38 5.02
CA LEU A 76 3.00 2.39 6.26
C LEU A 76 3.48 1.33 7.25
N GLU A 77 3.86 0.13 6.78
CA GLU A 77 4.46 -0.91 7.64
C GLU A 77 5.74 -0.42 8.33
N LEU A 78 6.61 0.27 7.58
CA LEU A 78 7.82 0.88 8.14
C LEU A 78 7.49 1.92 9.21
N LEU A 79 6.55 2.83 8.91
CA LEU A 79 6.14 3.87 9.86
C LEU A 79 5.49 3.28 11.11
N LEU A 80 4.65 2.24 10.97
CA LEU A 80 4.04 1.55 12.11
C LEU A 80 5.10 0.92 13.04
N ALA A 81 6.17 0.39 12.48
CA ALA A 81 7.30 -0.13 13.24
C ALA A 81 8.10 0.98 13.94
N GLU A 82 8.37 2.07 13.23
CA GLU A 82 9.12 3.22 13.77
C GLU A 82 8.38 3.94 14.88
N HIS A 83 7.05 4.02 14.78
CA HIS A 83 6.19 4.57 15.81
C HIS A 83 5.87 3.56 16.93
N GLY A 84 6.42 2.33 16.88
CA GLY A 84 6.25 1.31 17.91
C GLY A 84 4.83 0.74 18.02
N VAL A 85 4.04 0.82 16.95
CA VAL A 85 2.64 0.36 16.92
C VAL A 85 2.54 -1.12 16.56
N LEU A 86 3.30 -1.56 15.56
CA LEU A 86 3.39 -2.96 15.13
C LEU A 86 4.83 -3.32 14.80
N THR A 87 5.24 -4.55 15.10
CA THR A 87 6.52 -5.08 14.63
C THR A 87 6.35 -5.85 13.32
N ARG A 88 7.46 -6.03 12.59
CA ARG A 88 7.48 -6.83 11.36
C ARG A 88 6.99 -8.25 11.60
N GLU A 89 7.38 -8.86 12.71
CA GLU A 89 7.00 -10.21 13.09
C GLU A 89 5.50 -10.32 13.38
N GLN A 90 4.89 -9.28 13.96
CA GLN A 90 3.44 -9.24 14.17
C GLN A 90 2.70 -9.19 12.84
N ILE A 91 3.20 -8.41 11.87
CA ILE A 91 2.62 -8.33 10.53
C ILE A 91 2.76 -9.68 9.82
N GLU A 92 3.95 -10.29 9.85
CA GLU A 92 4.22 -11.60 9.23
C GLU A 92 3.37 -12.71 9.84
N ALA A 93 3.23 -12.75 11.18
CA ALA A 93 2.36 -13.70 11.85
C ALA A 93 0.89 -13.56 11.40
N ARG A 94 0.40 -12.32 11.27
CA ARG A 94 -0.96 -12.04 10.81
C ARG A 94 -1.17 -12.41 9.34
N MET A 95 -0.18 -12.18 8.49
CA MET A 95 -0.24 -12.62 7.08
C MET A 95 -0.30 -14.14 6.99
N ALA A 96 0.53 -14.86 7.76
CA ALA A 96 0.51 -16.32 7.80
C ALA A 96 -0.82 -16.90 8.33
N GLU A 97 -1.43 -16.24 9.32
CA GLU A 97 -2.80 -16.57 9.79
C GLU A 97 -3.83 -16.35 8.67
N ALA A 98 -3.74 -15.22 7.96
CA ALA A 98 -4.65 -14.85 6.90
C ALA A 98 -4.54 -15.79 5.68
N GLU A 99 -3.34 -16.26 5.32
CA GLU A 99 -3.13 -17.24 4.23
C GLU A 99 -3.76 -18.62 4.51
N GLY A 100 -4.17 -18.90 5.75
CA GLY A 100 -5.08 -20.00 6.07
C GLY A 100 -6.53 -19.74 5.62
N ASP A 101 -7.45 -20.62 5.99
CA ASP A 101 -8.92 -20.60 5.72
C ASP A 101 -9.65 -19.26 6.05
N GLU A 102 -8.93 -18.26 6.56
CA GLU A 102 -9.38 -16.94 6.96
C GLU A 102 -9.44 -15.93 5.80
N LEU A 103 -8.55 -16.00 4.79
CA LEU A 103 -8.63 -15.12 3.61
C LEU A 103 -9.95 -15.32 2.87
N ASP A 104 -10.36 -16.57 2.65
CA ASP A 104 -11.64 -16.91 2.01
C ASP A 104 -12.84 -16.38 2.82
N ARG A 105 -12.79 -16.46 4.16
CA ARG A 105 -13.83 -15.90 5.03
C ARG A 105 -13.87 -14.38 4.97
N LEU A 106 -12.73 -13.71 4.97
CA LEU A 106 -12.63 -12.25 4.91
C LEU A 106 -13.08 -11.71 3.55
N LEU A 107 -12.71 -12.38 2.46
CA LEU A 107 -13.19 -12.07 1.12
C LEU A 107 -14.70 -12.27 1.00
N THR A 108 -15.24 -13.38 1.54
CA THR A 108 -16.68 -13.65 1.57
C THR A 108 -17.44 -12.60 2.37
N ARG A 109 -16.92 -12.21 3.55
CA ARG A 109 -17.52 -11.14 4.37
C ARG A 109 -17.50 -9.80 3.65
N HIS A 110 -16.41 -9.49 2.94
CA HIS A 110 -16.31 -8.24 2.21
C HIS A 110 -17.26 -8.16 1.02
N ALA A 111 -17.39 -9.24 0.25
CA ALA A 111 -18.34 -9.29 -0.87
C ALA A 111 -19.76 -8.96 -0.40
N ARG A 112 -20.18 -9.51 0.75
CA ARG A 112 -21.48 -9.19 1.37
C ARG A 112 -21.59 -7.71 1.77
N LEU A 113 -20.55 -7.13 2.35
CA LEU A 113 -20.54 -5.72 2.75
C LEU A 113 -20.56 -4.77 1.55
N GLN A 114 -19.91 -5.13 0.44
CA GLN A 114 -19.99 -4.35 -0.81
C GLN A 114 -21.39 -4.40 -1.42
N GLU A 115 -22.03 -5.59 -1.48
CA GLU A 115 -23.41 -5.71 -1.95
C GLU A 115 -24.38 -4.89 -1.09
N ASP A 116 -24.19 -4.86 0.23
CA ASP A 116 -25.02 -4.06 1.14
C ASP A 116 -24.79 -2.55 0.95
N TYR A 117 -23.55 -2.13 0.67
CA TYR A 117 -23.23 -0.73 0.38
C TYR A 117 -23.80 -0.25 -0.96
N GLU A 118 -23.78 -1.10 -2.00
CA GLU A 118 -24.33 -0.76 -3.33
C GLU A 118 -25.87 -0.78 -3.38
N ARG A 119 -26.54 -1.35 -2.36
CA ARG A 119 -27.99 -1.33 -2.19
C ARG A 119 -28.52 -0.04 -1.54
N HIS A 120 -27.67 0.89 -1.14
CA HIS A 120 -28.02 2.17 -0.51
C HIS A 120 -27.53 3.35 -1.33
#